data_AF-A0A351VAA6-F1
#
_entry.id   AF-A0A351VAA6-F1
#
_cell.length_a   1.000
_cell.length_b   1.000
_cell.length_c   1.000
_cell.angle_alpha   90.00
_cell.angle_beta   90.00
_cell.angle_gamma   90.00
#
_symmetry.space_group_name_H-M   'P 1'
#
loop_
_entity.id
_entity.type
_entity.pdbx_description
1 polymer ?
#
loop_
_entity_poly.entity_id
_entity_poly.type
_entity_poly.pdbx_seq_one_letter_code
_entity_poly.pdbx_strand_id
1 'polypeptide(L)'
;FKANNRYLIRIYYHGCRIALEAHHSLGDGTGGMCVLQTITAVYLRLLGHAVSDGGFVLDVNSPPDPEELEDAYMRYANARVRPPRPGEKAYRVRGTKEPFYTLNIIGGIMSVRQVIAVAAKYNATVTEYLNSV
;
A
#
# COMPACT_ATOMS: atom_id res chain seq x y z
N PHE A 1 9.92 -4.03 18.44
CA PHE A 1 8.54 -3.53 18.62
C PHE A 1 8.18 -3.05 20.05
N LYS A 2 9.12 -2.87 21.00
CA LYS A 2 8.79 -2.36 22.34
C LYS A 2 8.57 -0.82 22.42
N ALA A 3 9.06 -0.06 21.44
CA ALA A 3 9.08 1.41 21.51
C ALA A 3 7.81 2.12 21.00
N ASN A 4 6.85 1.41 20.39
CA ASN A 4 5.64 2.00 19.80
C ASN A 4 4.35 1.42 20.39
N ASN A 5 4.32 1.15 21.70
CA ASN A 5 3.16 0.56 22.41
C ASN A 5 2.54 -0.70 21.76
N ARG A 6 3.34 -1.46 20.98
CA ARG A 6 2.90 -2.60 20.15
C ARG A 6 1.97 -2.26 18.97
N TYR A 7 1.78 -0.98 18.64
CA TYR A 7 1.07 -0.59 17.42
C TYR A 7 1.90 -0.97 16.18
N LEU A 8 1.20 -1.60 15.24
CA LEU A 8 1.74 -2.02 13.94
C LEU A 8 1.67 -0.90 12.88
N ILE A 9 1.30 0.32 13.30
CA ILE A 9 1.29 1.53 12.47
C ILE A 9 2.18 2.62 13.09
N ARG A 10 2.76 3.46 12.24
CA ARG A 10 3.44 4.71 12.60
C ARG A 10 3.08 5.79 11.61
N ILE A 11 2.83 6.99 12.10
CA ILE A 11 2.57 8.17 11.29
C ILE A 11 3.64 9.20 11.58
N TYR A 12 4.28 9.70 10.54
CA TYR A 12 5.24 10.80 10.62
C TYR A 12 4.70 12.00 9.86
N TYR A 13 5.00 13.20 10.36
CA TYR A 13 4.78 14.43 9.63
C TYR A 13 6.07 15.25 9.61
N HIS A 14 6.36 15.87 8.49
CA HIS A 14 7.47 16.81 8.36
C HIS A 14 7.16 17.82 7.25
N GLY A 15 7.04 19.09 7.60
CA GLY A 15 6.53 20.13 6.69
C GLY A 15 5.13 19.77 6.17
N CYS A 16 4.93 19.83 4.86
CA CYS A 16 3.67 19.47 4.20
C CYS A 16 3.63 18.01 3.72
N ARG A 17 4.32 17.09 4.41
CA ARG A 17 4.34 15.66 4.07
C ARG A 17 3.89 14.82 5.26
N ILE A 18 2.94 13.94 5.01
CA ILE A 18 2.50 12.89 5.93
C ILE A 18 3.01 11.55 5.38
N ALA A 19 3.62 10.74 6.23
CA ALA A 19 4.05 9.39 5.88
C ALA A 19 3.38 8.38 6.82
N LEU A 20 2.79 7.33 6.24
CA LEU A 20 2.22 6.19 6.95
C LEU A 20 3.13 4.98 6.74
N GLU A 21 3.64 4.44 7.83
CA GLU A 21 4.26 3.12 7.85
C GLU A 21 3.32 2.14 8.55
N ALA A 22 2.96 1.06 7.88
CA ALA A 22 2.15 0.00 8.46
C ALA A 22 2.79 -1.36 8.20
N HIS A 23 2.63 -2.29 9.14
CA HIS A 23 2.99 -3.68 8.93
C HIS A 23 2.01 -4.32 7.94
N HIS A 24 2.50 -5.10 6.98
CA HIS A 24 1.68 -5.66 5.90
C HIS A 24 0.54 -6.58 6.39
N SER A 25 0.65 -7.11 7.62
CA SER A 25 -0.43 -7.88 8.24
C SER A 25 -1.69 -7.05 8.54
N LEU A 26 -1.60 -5.73 8.55
CA LEU A 26 -2.75 -4.84 8.79
C LEU A 26 -3.51 -4.48 7.51
N GLY A 27 -2.86 -4.54 6.36
CA GLY A 27 -3.44 -4.07 5.12
C GLY A 27 -2.48 -4.19 3.95
N ASP A 28 -3.05 -4.16 2.76
CA ASP A 28 -2.35 -4.05 1.50
C ASP A 28 -2.15 -2.57 1.11
N GLY A 29 -1.68 -2.33 -0.12
CA GLY A 29 -1.49 -0.96 -0.61
C GLY A 29 -2.78 -0.15 -0.63
N THR A 30 -3.91 -0.77 -0.99
CA THR A 30 -5.23 -0.13 -1.04
C THR A 30 -5.71 0.26 0.36
N GLY A 31 -5.62 -0.66 1.32
CA GLY A 31 -5.95 -0.40 2.71
C GLY A 31 -5.08 0.70 3.32
N GLY A 32 -3.77 0.69 3.03
CA GLY A 32 -2.86 1.75 3.45
C GLY A 32 -3.24 3.12 2.90
N MET A 33 -3.62 3.20 1.62
CA MET A 33 -4.09 4.44 0.99
C MET A 33 -5.40 4.93 1.61
N CYS A 34 -6.33 4.03 1.91
CA CYS A 34 -7.59 4.32 2.59
C CYS A 34 -7.35 5.00 3.95
N VAL A 35 -6.49 4.41 4.78
CA VAL A 35 -6.14 4.98 6.09
C VAL A 35 -5.47 6.35 5.95
N LEU A 36 -4.48 6.48 5.08
CA LEU A 36 -3.74 7.73 4.89
C LEU A 36 -4.66 8.87 4.41
N GLN A 37 -5.51 8.61 3.41
CA GLN A 37 -6.42 9.63 2.88
C GLN A 37 -7.51 10.00 3.89
N THR A 38 -8.06 9.01 4.60
CA THR A 38 -9.07 9.26 5.64
C THR A 38 -8.50 10.12 6.78
N ILE A 39 -7.31 9.81 7.29
CA ILE A 39 -6.65 10.62 8.34
C ILE A 39 -6.40 12.04 7.83
N THR A 40 -5.94 12.18 6.59
CA THR A 40 -5.67 13.50 5.99
C THR A 40 -6.96 14.31 5.82
N ALA A 41 -8.06 13.69 5.38
CA ALA A 41 -9.35 14.35 5.24
C ALA A 41 -9.90 14.80 6.59
N VAL A 42 -9.86 13.96 7.62
CA VAL A 42 -10.28 14.32 8.98
C VAL A 42 -9.44 15.47 9.53
N TYR A 43 -8.11 15.43 9.34
CA TYR A 43 -7.23 16.53 9.74
C TYR A 43 -7.62 17.86 9.07
N LEU A 44 -7.87 17.85 7.75
CA LEU A 44 -8.30 19.06 7.03
C LEU A 44 -9.67 19.56 7.49
N ARG A 45 -10.62 18.66 7.80
CA ARG A 45 -11.92 19.01 8.38
C ARG A 45 -11.78 19.70 9.74
N LEU A 46 -10.88 19.21 10.59
CA LEU A 46 -10.58 19.82 11.90
C LEU A 46 -9.98 21.23 11.77
N LEU A 47 -9.31 21.53 10.65
CA LEU A 47 -8.83 22.89 10.33
C LEU A 47 -9.91 23.79 9.71
N GLY A 48 -11.13 23.29 9.52
CA GLY A 48 -12.26 24.04 8.95
C GLY A 48 -12.40 23.94 7.43
N HIS A 49 -11.65 23.05 6.76
CA HIS A 49 -11.82 22.80 5.33
C HIS A 49 -12.96 21.80 5.07
N ALA A 50 -13.78 22.07 4.05
CA ALA A 50 -14.79 21.13 3.59
C ALA A 50 -14.14 20.06 2.70
N VAL A 51 -14.10 18.82 3.18
CA VAL A 51 -13.65 17.64 2.43
C VAL A 51 -14.77 16.60 2.48
N SER A 52 -15.32 16.18 1.34
CA SER A 52 -16.36 15.15 1.30
C SER A 52 -15.80 13.76 1.59
N ASP A 53 -16.64 12.85 2.07
CA ASP A 53 -16.32 11.42 2.04
C ASP A 53 -16.41 10.88 0.61
N GLY A 54 -15.77 9.74 0.35
CA GLY A 54 -15.77 9.06 -0.96
C GLY A 54 -14.38 8.68 -1.49
N GLY A 55 -14.36 7.76 -2.45
CA GLY A 55 -13.12 7.17 -2.94
C GLY A 55 -12.43 6.37 -1.84
N PHE A 56 -11.25 6.83 -1.41
CA PHE A 56 -10.50 6.25 -0.28
C PHE A 56 -10.74 6.98 1.06
N VAL A 57 -11.58 8.03 1.08
CA VAL A 57 -11.94 8.75 2.31
C VAL A 57 -13.21 8.14 2.91
N LEU A 58 -13.07 7.48 4.05
CA LEU A 58 -14.19 6.87 4.78
C LEU A 58 -14.84 7.86 5.75
N ASP A 59 -16.15 7.70 5.97
CA ASP A 59 -16.85 8.37 7.07
C ASP A 59 -16.55 7.65 8.39
N VAL A 60 -15.71 8.26 9.21
CA VAL A 60 -15.27 7.72 10.50
C VAL A 60 -16.37 7.66 11.57
N ASN A 61 -17.52 8.31 11.33
CA ASN A 61 -18.66 8.28 12.26
C ASN A 61 -19.72 7.26 11.84
N SER A 62 -19.66 6.77 10.60
CA SER A 62 -20.53 5.70 10.14
C SER A 62 -20.21 4.40 10.87
N PRO A 63 -21.22 3.53 11.13
CA PRO A 63 -20.93 2.20 11.64
C PRO A 63 -20.10 1.42 10.60
N PRO A 64 -19.14 0.57 11.04
CA PRO A 64 -18.38 -0.27 10.13
C PRO A 64 -19.32 -1.20 9.37
N ASP A 65 -18.99 -1.48 8.10
CA ASP A 65 -19.74 -2.48 7.34
C ASP A 65 -19.58 -3.85 8.03
N PRO A 66 -20.66 -4.62 8.23
CA PRO A 66 -20.56 -5.98 8.77
C PRO A 66 -19.51 -6.86 8.06
N GLU A 67 -19.26 -6.66 6.76
CA GLU A 67 -18.23 -7.38 6.01
C GLU A 67 -16.79 -7.04 6.47
N GLU A 68 -16.54 -5.87 7.06
CA GLU A 68 -15.21 -5.52 7.61
C GLU A 68 -14.84 -6.35 8.84
N LEU A 69 -15.84 -6.88 9.54
CA LEU A 69 -15.67 -7.74 10.71
C LEU A 69 -15.57 -9.22 10.32
N GLU A 70 -15.81 -9.54 9.04
CA GLU A 70 -15.77 -10.90 8.53
C GLU A 70 -14.33 -11.37 8.26
N ASP A 71 -14.04 -12.63 8.57
CA ASP A 71 -12.83 -13.27 8.06
C ASP A 71 -13.01 -13.64 6.58
N ALA A 72 -12.54 -12.77 5.70
CA ALA A 72 -12.57 -12.97 4.26
C ALA A 72 -11.89 -14.28 3.81
N TYR A 73 -10.91 -14.79 4.57
CA TYR A 73 -10.31 -16.08 4.25
C TYR A 73 -11.34 -17.20 4.38
N MET A 74 -12.15 -17.20 5.44
CA MET A 74 -13.21 -18.20 5.63
C MET A 74 -14.28 -18.14 4.53
N ARG A 75 -14.62 -16.94 4.04
CA ARG A 75 -15.61 -16.75 2.97
C ARG A 75 -15.09 -17.11 1.58
N TYR A 76 -13.85 -16.74 1.26
CA TYR A 76 -13.33 -16.83 -0.12
C TYR A 76 -12.30 -17.94 -0.34
N ALA A 77 -11.60 -18.42 0.69
CA ALA A 77 -10.58 -19.47 0.55
C ALA A 77 -11.17 -20.89 0.48
N ASN A 78 -12.27 -21.06 -0.28
CA ASN A 78 -12.99 -22.32 -0.48
C ASN A 78 -12.38 -23.20 -1.60
N ALA A 79 -11.12 -22.93 -1.98
CA ALA A 79 -10.44 -23.68 -3.03
C ALA A 79 -10.25 -25.15 -2.64
N ARG A 80 -11.04 -26.04 -3.24
CA ARG A 80 -10.98 -27.50 -3.01
C ARG A 80 -9.79 -28.18 -3.68
N VAL A 81 -9.19 -27.51 -4.67
CA VAL A 81 -8.07 -28.03 -5.45
C VAL A 81 -6.84 -27.19 -5.15
N ARG A 82 -5.75 -27.86 -4.79
CA ARG A 82 -4.42 -27.24 -4.67
C ARG A 82 -3.61 -27.65 -5.90
N PRO A 83 -3.66 -26.88 -7.00
CA PRO A 83 -2.84 -27.21 -8.16
C PRO A 83 -1.37 -27.26 -7.74
N PRO A 84 -0.59 -28.22 -8.28
CA PRO A 84 0.84 -28.27 -8.01
C PRO A 84 1.47 -26.95 -8.46
N ARG A 85 2.20 -26.30 -7.56
CA ARG A 85 2.94 -25.09 -7.90
C ARG A 85 3.99 -25.45 -8.96
N PRO A 86 4.08 -24.71 -10.08
CA PRO A 86 5.15 -24.91 -11.04
C PRO A 86 6.50 -24.88 -10.32
N GLY A 87 7.29 -25.92 -10.49
CA GLY A 87 8.63 -26.05 -9.88
C GLY A 87 9.68 -25.18 -10.55
N GLU A 88 9.27 -24.19 -11.35
CA GLU A 88 10.18 -23.28 -12.01
C GLU A 88 10.97 -22.50 -10.97
N LYS A 89 12.28 -22.42 -11.18
CA LYS A 89 13.15 -21.68 -10.30
C LYS A 89 12.82 -20.20 -10.44
N ALA A 90 12.31 -19.59 -9.38
CA ALA A 90 12.20 -18.13 -9.29
C ALA A 90 13.55 -17.49 -9.63
N TYR A 91 13.51 -16.34 -10.30
CA TYR A 91 14.71 -15.58 -10.63
C TYR A 91 15.51 -15.30 -9.36
N ARG A 92 16.76 -15.76 -9.32
CA ARG A 92 17.67 -15.49 -8.22
C ARG A 92 18.44 -14.22 -8.53
N VAL A 93 18.18 -13.17 -7.74
CA VAL A 93 18.90 -11.90 -7.83
C VAL A 93 20.41 -12.16 -7.80
N ARG A 94 21.12 -11.67 -8.82
CA ARG A 94 22.58 -11.74 -8.95
C ARG A 94 23.15 -10.36 -8.64
N GLY A 95 24.28 -10.30 -7.95
CA GLY A 95 24.97 -9.04 -7.64
C GLY A 95 25.71 -9.09 -6.31
N THR A 96 26.26 -7.93 -5.93
CA THR A 96 26.93 -7.73 -4.64
C THR A 96 25.88 -7.70 -3.53
N LYS A 97 26.03 -8.59 -2.55
CA LYS A 97 25.17 -8.57 -1.36
C LYS A 97 25.60 -7.42 -0.46
N GLU A 98 24.65 -6.59 -0.09
CA GLU A 98 24.87 -5.57 0.93
C GLU A 98 25.13 -6.22 2.31
N PRO A 99 25.90 -5.57 3.18
CA PRO A 99 26.09 -6.01 4.55
C PRO A 99 24.75 -6.14 5.30
N PHE A 100 24.73 -7.02 6.30
CA PHE A 100 23.54 -7.22 7.14
C PHE A 100 23.13 -5.90 7.82
N TYR A 101 21.81 -5.62 7.83
CA TYR A 101 21.21 -4.36 8.28
C TYR A 101 21.47 -3.11 7.43
N THR A 102 21.77 -3.27 6.13
CA THR A 102 21.83 -2.14 5.19
C THR A 102 20.47 -1.91 4.53
N LEU A 103 19.93 -0.70 4.65
CA LEU A 103 18.74 -0.24 3.92
C LEU A 103 19.13 0.91 3.00
N ASN A 104 19.17 0.66 1.70
CA ASN A 104 19.37 1.69 0.69
C ASN A 104 18.02 2.20 0.20
N ILE A 105 17.74 3.47 0.40
CA ILE A 105 16.51 4.12 -0.09
C ILE A 105 16.89 4.93 -1.33
N ILE A 106 16.38 4.52 -2.49
CA ILE A 106 16.52 5.27 -3.74
C ILE A 106 15.23 6.06 -3.96
N GLY A 107 15.34 7.37 -3.95
CA GLY A 107 14.25 8.28 -4.30
C GLY A 107 14.40 8.79 -5.73
N GLY A 108 13.29 8.87 -6.47
CA GLY A 108 13.25 9.44 -7.81
C GLY A 108 11.94 10.19 -8.04
N ILE A 109 12.00 11.28 -8.79
CA ILE A 109 10.83 12.00 -9.28
C ILE A 109 10.82 11.85 -10.80
N MET A 110 9.70 11.42 -11.36
CA MET A 110 9.55 11.23 -12.80
C MET A 110 8.25 11.86 -13.29
N SER A 111 8.26 12.34 -14.53
CA SER A 111 7.06 12.90 -15.16
C SER A 111 6.10 11.77 -15.49
N VAL A 112 4.88 11.83 -14.94
CA VAL A 112 3.80 10.87 -15.25
C VAL A 112 3.56 10.77 -16.75
N ARG A 113 3.63 11.90 -17.47
CA ARG A 113 3.46 11.94 -18.93
C ARG A 113 4.54 11.11 -19.65
N GLN A 114 5.79 11.20 -19.21
CA GLN A 114 6.89 10.43 -19.80
C GLN A 114 6.74 8.94 -19.49
N VAL A 115 6.37 8.58 -18.25
CA VAL A 115 6.15 7.18 -17.87
C VAL A 115 5.03 6.55 -18.70
N ILE A 116 3.90 7.24 -18.85
CA ILE A 116 2.79 6.79 -19.70
C ILE A 116 3.26 6.60 -21.14
N ALA A 117 4.01 7.55 -21.69
CA ALA A 117 4.50 7.47 -23.07
C ALA A 117 5.43 6.28 -23.29
N VAL A 118 6.22 5.88 -22.29
CA VAL A 118 7.08 4.69 -22.38
C VAL A 118 6.27 3.41 -22.18
N ALA A 119 5.41 3.33 -21.18
CA ALA A 119 4.55 2.16 -20.94
C ALA A 119 3.71 1.81 -22.18
N ALA A 120 3.16 2.84 -22.85
CA ALA A 120 2.42 2.68 -24.10
C ALA A 120 3.24 2.05 -25.23
N LYS A 121 4.56 2.29 -25.32
CA LYS A 121 5.43 1.65 -26.33
C LYS A 121 5.52 0.13 -26.13
N TYR A 122 5.30 -0.34 -24.92
CA TYR A 122 5.28 -1.76 -24.57
C TYR A 122 3.86 -2.35 -24.52
N ASN A 123 2.84 -1.59 -24.91
CA ASN A 123 1.42 -1.96 -24.75
C ASN A 123 1.06 -2.38 -23.31
N ALA A 124 1.68 -1.73 -22.32
CA ALA A 124 1.47 -1.99 -20.91
C ALA A 124 0.85 -0.79 -20.20
N THR A 125 0.08 -1.04 -19.14
CA THR A 125 -0.31 0.00 -18.18
C THR A 125 0.90 0.47 -17.38
N VAL A 126 0.80 1.64 -16.73
CA VAL A 126 1.87 2.16 -15.87
C VAL A 126 2.22 1.17 -14.74
N THR A 127 1.21 0.53 -14.16
CA THR A 127 1.39 -0.46 -13.10
C THR A 127 2.13 -1.69 -13.59
N GLU A 128 1.75 -2.24 -14.75
CA GLU A 128 2.47 -3.37 -15.36
C GLU A 128 3.90 -3.00 -15.72
N TYR A 129 4.10 -1.82 -16.32
CA TYR A 129 5.42 -1.35 -16.73
C TYR A 129 6.39 -1.18 -15.54
N LEU A 130 5.91 -0.67 -14.40
CA LEU A 130 6.75 -0.49 -13.21
C LEU A 130 6.95 -1.79 -12.41
N ASN A 131 6.05 -2.76 -12.56
CA ASN A 131 6.12 -4.05 -11.84
C ASN A 131 6.74 -5.18 -12.67
N SER A 132 7.06 -4.96 -13.96
CA SER A 132 7.67 -5.99 -14.80
C SER A 132 9.12 -6.24 -14.36
N VAL A 133 9.37 -7.45 -13.83
CA VAL A 133 10.69 -7.98 -13.43
C VAL A 133 10.96 -9.29 -14.15
#